data_AF-A0A927DPG8-F1
#
_entry.id   AF-A0A927DPG8-F1
#
_cell.length_a   1.000
_cell.length_b   1.000
_cell.length_c   1.000
_cell.angle_alpha   90.00
_cell.angle_beta   90.00
_cell.angle_gamma   90.00
#
_symmetry.space_group_name_H-M   'P 1'
#
loop_
_entity.id
_entity.type
_entity.pdbx_description
1 polymer ?
#
loop_
_entity_poly.entity_id
_entity_poly.type
_entity_poly.pdbx_seq_one_letter_code
_entity_poly.pdbx_strand_id
1 'polypeptide(L)'
;MAPSALWFPASQPPAGPTPSAASAAAMRTNSMPGGIPVVTGPELGLPLIEEKCLAWMECRLLPATAAQTQYDTLFGEVVSAAADERAFVTGRWQFDDDKLNTLHHLGTGNFVASGRHVRANSLDE
;
A
#
# COMPACT_ATOMS: atom_id res chain seq x y z
N MET A 1 16.96 -0.24 15.09
CA MET A 1 15.88 0.58 14.47
C MET A 1 14.89 -0.37 13.86
N ALA A 2 13.59 -0.18 14.11
CA ALA A 2 12.58 -1.14 13.65
C ALA A 2 12.31 -0.97 12.15
N PRO A 3 12.25 -2.07 11.37
CA PRO A 3 11.71 -2.04 10.02
C PRO A 3 10.22 -1.68 10.04
N SER A 4 9.73 -1.07 8.96
CA SER A 4 8.35 -0.55 8.88
C SER A 4 7.64 -1.05 7.64
N ALA A 5 6.33 -1.26 7.75
CA ALA A 5 5.46 -1.54 6.62
C ALA A 5 4.49 -0.37 6.39
N LEU A 6 4.21 -0.08 5.13
CA LEU A 6 3.23 0.92 4.69
C LEU A 6 2.13 0.22 3.91
N TRP A 7 0.87 0.65 4.07
CA TRP A 7 -0.29 0.06 3.42
C TRP A 7 -1.14 1.12 2.73
N PHE A 8 -1.81 0.71 1.66
CA PHE A 8 -2.69 1.56 0.86
C PHE A 8 -4.13 1.05 0.96
N PRO A 9 -4.95 1.58 1.88
CA PRO A 9 -6.31 1.09 2.11
C PRO A 9 -7.22 1.28 0.89
N ALA A 10 -8.05 0.28 0.60
CA ALA A 10 -9.08 0.33 -0.42
C ALA A 10 -10.34 1.06 0.07
N SER A 11 -11.01 1.81 -0.81
CA SER A 11 -12.33 2.41 -0.55
C SER A 11 -13.43 1.35 -0.42
N GLN A 12 -13.33 0.31 -1.24
CA GLN A 12 -14.15 -0.89 -1.17
C GLN A 12 -13.21 -2.08 -1.12
N PRO A 13 -13.15 -2.83 -0.01
CA PRO A 13 -12.32 -4.02 0.02
C PRO A 13 -12.88 -5.06 -0.94
N PRO A 14 -12.05 -5.73 -1.76
CA PRO A 14 -12.54 -6.77 -2.65
C PRO A 14 -13.16 -7.92 -1.84
N ALA A 15 -14.21 -8.53 -2.39
CA ALA A 15 -14.79 -9.75 -1.83
C ALA A 15 -13.85 -10.93 -2.09
N GLY A 16 -12.83 -11.10 -1.24
CA GLY A 16 -11.84 -12.18 -1.34
C GLY A 16 -10.41 -11.69 -1.16
N PRO A 17 -9.42 -12.62 -1.18
CA PRO A 17 -8.02 -12.25 -1.09
C PRO A 17 -7.64 -11.33 -2.25
N THR A 18 -6.93 -10.25 -1.93
CA THR A 18 -6.28 -9.37 -2.90
C THR A 18 -5.28 -10.21 -3.71
N PRO A 19 -5.48 -10.42 -5.02
CA PRO A 19 -4.47 -11.08 -5.84
C PRO A 19 -3.26 -10.15 -5.94
N SER A 20 -2.24 -10.48 -5.17
CA SER A 20 -1.01 -9.70 -5.02
C SER A 20 0.00 -10.16 -6.07
N ALA A 21 0.53 -9.23 -6.86
CA ALA A 21 1.62 -9.50 -7.81
C ALA A 21 3.00 -9.67 -7.12
N ALA A 22 3.03 -10.03 -5.83
CA ALA A 22 4.28 -10.23 -5.10
C ALA A 22 5.11 -11.35 -5.75
N SER A 23 6.41 -11.09 -5.94
CA SER A 23 7.38 -12.14 -6.25
C SER A 23 7.51 -13.08 -5.06
N ALA A 24 6.85 -14.23 -5.14
CA ALA A 24 6.98 -15.43 -4.30
C ALA A 24 6.58 -15.34 -2.79
N ALA A 25 5.54 -16.12 -2.47
CA ALA A 25 5.30 -16.80 -1.18
C ALA A 25 5.07 -15.96 0.09
N ALA A 26 4.07 -15.07 0.07
CA ALA A 26 3.50 -14.58 1.32
C ALA A 26 2.69 -15.72 2.00
N MET A 27 3.19 -16.26 3.11
CA MET A 27 2.50 -17.31 3.87
C MET A 27 1.55 -16.66 4.89
N ARG A 28 0.30 -17.12 4.96
CA ARG A 28 -0.66 -16.62 5.96
C ARG A 28 -0.18 -17.02 7.34
N THR A 29 0.08 -16.05 8.20
CA THR A 29 0.52 -16.32 9.56
C THR A 29 -0.04 -15.26 10.49
N ASN A 30 -0.79 -15.71 11.50
CA ASN A 30 -1.27 -14.88 12.61
C ASN A 30 -2.21 -13.71 12.21
N SER A 31 -2.70 -12.98 13.22
CA SER A 31 -3.50 -11.77 13.07
C SER A 31 -2.92 -10.64 13.92
N MET A 32 -2.99 -9.40 13.45
CA MET A 32 -2.69 -8.22 14.27
C MET A 32 -3.73 -8.04 15.40
N PRO A 33 -3.42 -7.27 16.46
CA PRO A 33 -4.42 -6.86 17.45
C PRO A 33 -5.66 -6.28 16.74
N GLY A 34 -6.84 -6.82 17.04
CA GLY A 34 -8.08 -6.51 16.31
C GLY A 34 -8.48 -7.54 15.25
N GLY A 35 -7.75 -8.66 15.12
CA GLY A 35 -8.14 -9.80 14.28
C GLY A 35 -7.97 -9.59 12.79
N ILE A 36 -7.18 -8.58 12.37
CA ILE A 36 -6.88 -8.32 10.96
C ILE A 36 -5.90 -9.38 10.48
N PRO A 37 -6.25 -10.19 9.45
CA PRO A 37 -5.35 -11.20 8.90
C PRO A 37 -4.11 -10.55 8.30
N VAL A 38 -2.95 -11.18 8.52
CA VAL A 38 -1.69 -10.73 7.95
C VAL A 38 -0.94 -11.85 7.25
N VAL A 39 -0.07 -11.45 6.34
CA VAL A 39 0.92 -12.31 5.69
C VAL A 39 2.32 -11.88 6.13
N THR A 40 3.25 -12.81 6.24
CA THR A 40 4.65 -12.46 6.52
C THR A 40 5.29 -11.86 5.27
N GLY A 41 5.90 -10.68 5.41
CA GLY A 41 6.66 -10.01 4.38
C GLY A 41 7.92 -10.79 3.99
N PRO A 42 8.22 -10.91 2.68
CA PRO A 42 9.31 -11.76 2.20
C PRO A 42 10.71 -11.26 2.58
N GLU A 43 10.91 -9.95 2.75
CA GLU A 43 12.26 -9.39 2.92
C GLU A 43 12.61 -9.11 4.39
N LEU A 44 11.69 -8.52 5.16
CA LEU A 44 11.95 -8.13 6.56
C LEU A 44 11.13 -8.95 7.56
N GLY A 45 10.29 -9.88 7.10
CA GLY A 45 9.45 -10.70 7.96
C GLY A 45 8.34 -9.92 8.66
N LEU A 46 7.97 -8.74 8.14
CA LEU A 46 6.97 -7.86 8.76
C LEU A 46 5.55 -8.43 8.60
N PRO A 47 4.62 -8.18 9.54
CA PRO A 47 3.21 -8.50 9.33
C PRO A 47 2.61 -7.54 8.31
N LEU A 48 2.20 -8.02 7.14
CA LEU A 48 1.61 -7.23 6.06
C LEU A 48 0.10 -7.48 5.96
N ILE A 49 -0.66 -6.40 5.80
CA ILE A 49 -2.11 -6.44 5.60
C ILE A 49 -2.37 -6.42 4.09
N GLU A 50 -2.84 -7.54 3.55
CA GLU A 50 -3.33 -7.61 2.17
C GLU A 50 -4.85 -7.44 2.09
N GLU A 51 -5.58 -7.96 3.09
CA GLU A 51 -7.03 -7.78 3.14
C GLU A 51 -7.37 -6.30 3.36
N LYS A 52 -8.28 -5.76 2.54
CA LYS A 52 -8.71 -4.35 2.56
C LYS A 52 -7.63 -3.34 2.15
N CYS A 53 -6.47 -3.78 1.69
CA CYS A 53 -5.44 -2.92 1.11
C CYS A 53 -5.25 -3.26 -0.37
N LEU A 54 -4.99 -2.25 -1.19
CA LEU A 54 -4.66 -2.41 -2.61
C LEU A 54 -3.16 -2.56 -2.84
N ALA A 55 -2.33 -2.18 -1.88
CA ALA A 55 -0.88 -2.32 -1.95
C ALA A 55 -0.25 -2.26 -0.56
N TRP A 56 1.01 -2.71 -0.50
CA TRP A 56 1.88 -2.56 0.65
C TRP A 56 3.33 -2.36 0.21
N MET A 57 4.15 -1.82 1.12
CA MET A 57 5.60 -1.69 0.97
C MET A 57 6.30 -2.08 2.27
N GLU A 58 7.34 -2.89 2.16
CA GLU A 58 8.32 -3.11 3.23
C GLU A 58 9.45 -2.09 3.08
N CYS A 59 9.72 -1.37 4.16
CA CYS A 59 10.68 -0.29 4.19
C CYS A 59 11.74 -0.51 5.27
N ARG A 60 13.01 -0.34 4.89
CA ARG A 60 14.12 -0.18 5.83
C ARG A 60 14.29 1.30 6.14
N LEU A 61 14.20 1.67 7.41
CA LEU A 61 14.44 3.04 7.87
C LEU A 61 15.90 3.43 7.57
N LEU A 62 16.07 4.56 6.88
CA LEU A 62 17.37 5.17 6.62
C LEU A 62 17.92 5.84 7.89
N PRO A 63 19.24 6.14 7.94
CA PRO A 63 19.84 6.79 9.10
C PRO A 63 19.14 8.09 9.50
N ALA A 64 19.13 8.37 10.80
CA ALA A 64 18.45 9.54 11.34
C ALA A 64 18.97 10.84 10.73
N THR A 65 18.03 11.72 10.41
CA THR A 65 18.31 13.06 9.86
C THR A 65 17.90 14.14 10.87
N ALA A 66 18.34 15.39 10.64
CA ALA A 66 17.84 16.52 11.43
C ALA A 66 16.31 16.66 11.34
N ALA A 67 15.74 16.38 10.16
CA ALA A 67 14.28 16.42 9.95
C ALA A 67 13.55 15.34 10.75
N GLN A 68 14.15 14.17 10.93
CA GLN A 68 13.60 13.13 11.81
C GLN A 68 13.55 13.59 13.26
N THR A 69 14.63 14.15 13.78
CA THR A 69 14.69 14.60 15.18
C THR A 69 13.74 15.77 15.45
N GLN A 70 13.59 16.68 14.49
CA GLN A 70 12.82 17.91 14.69
C GLN A 70 11.33 17.77 14.35
N TYR A 71 10.98 16.89 13.43
CA TYR A 71 9.64 16.82 12.84
C TYR A 71 9.11 15.39 12.63
N ASP A 72 9.79 14.38 13.19
CA ASP A 72 9.47 12.96 12.98
C ASP A 72 9.40 12.56 11.49
N THR A 73 10.16 13.26 10.63
CA THR A 73 10.22 12.97 9.19
C THR A 73 11.14 11.78 8.95
N LEU A 74 10.56 10.63 8.61
CA LEU A 74 11.26 9.38 8.36
C LEU A 74 11.50 9.17 6.86
N PHE A 75 12.70 8.71 6.49
CA PHE A 75 13.01 8.29 5.13
C PHE A 75 13.25 6.78 5.11
N GLY A 76 12.63 6.07 4.19
CA GLY A 76 12.75 4.62 4.07
C GLY A 76 13.19 4.18 2.68
N GLU A 77 14.07 3.18 2.62
CA GLU A 77 14.34 2.40 1.41
C GLU A 77 13.25 1.33 1.26
N VAL A 78 12.53 1.34 0.14
CA VAL A 78 11.57 0.28 -0.20
C VAL A 78 12.36 -0.96 -0.64
N VAL A 79 12.29 -2.03 0.14
CA VAL A 79 13.00 -3.29 -0.15
C VAL A 79 12.10 -4.34 -0.78
N SER A 80 10.79 -4.24 -0.56
CA SER A 80 9.76 -5.07 -1.21
C SER A 80 8.45 -4.30 -1.31
N ALA A 81 7.66 -4.60 -2.33
CA ALA A 81 6.36 -4.01 -2.53
C ALA A 81 5.45 -4.96 -3.32
N ALA A 82 4.16 -4.87 -3.08
CA ALA A 82 3.16 -5.51 -3.92
C ALA A 82 1.90 -4.66 -4.02
N ALA A 83 1.12 -4.92 -5.08
CA ALA A 83 -0.16 -4.31 -5.33
C ALA A 83 -1.15 -5.33 -5.89
N ASP A 84 -2.45 -5.07 -5.71
CA ASP A 84 -3.53 -5.82 -6.33
C ASP A 84 -3.38 -5.74 -7.85
N GLU A 85 -3.19 -6.88 -8.51
CA GLU A 85 -2.93 -6.95 -9.95
C GLU A 85 -4.09 -6.39 -10.81
N ARG A 86 -5.29 -6.27 -10.24
CA ARG A 86 -6.45 -5.66 -10.91
C ARG A 86 -6.40 -4.14 -10.85
N ALA A 87 -5.84 -3.59 -9.76
CA ALA A 87 -5.72 -2.16 -9.53
C ALA A 87 -4.39 -1.59 -10.05
N PHE A 88 -3.34 -2.40 -10.14
CA PHE A 88 -2.03 -2.00 -10.64
C PHE A 88 -1.57 -2.91 -11.78
N VAL A 89 -1.86 -2.47 -13.00
CA VAL A 89 -1.62 -3.23 -14.24
C VAL A 89 -0.45 -2.59 -14.98
N THR A 90 0.53 -3.41 -15.36
CA THR A 90 1.69 -3.00 -16.19
C THR A 90 2.41 -1.74 -15.68
N GLY A 91 2.59 -1.64 -14.36
CA GLY A 91 3.29 -0.51 -13.73
C GLY A 91 2.42 0.73 -13.54
N ARG A 92 1.09 0.63 -13.70
CA ARG A 92 0.18 1.77 -13.65
C ARG A 92 -1.08 1.46 -12.86
N TRP A 93 -1.49 2.42 -12.04
CA TRP A 93 -2.78 2.35 -11.35
C TRP A 93 -3.95 2.47 -12.33
N GLN A 94 -4.92 1.59 -12.16
CA GLN A 94 -6.19 1.57 -12.87
C GLN A 94 -7.28 1.92 -11.85
N PHE A 95 -7.64 3.19 -11.78
CA PHE A 95 -8.77 3.66 -10.99
C PHE A 95 -10.00 3.74 -11.89
N ASP A 96 -10.87 2.74 -11.76
CA ASP A 96 -12.15 2.62 -12.47
C ASP A 96 -13.33 3.09 -11.59
N ASP A 97 -14.56 2.75 -12.01
CA ASP A 97 -15.83 3.17 -11.39
C ASP A 97 -16.01 2.62 -9.95
N ASP A 98 -15.27 3.22 -9.01
CA ASP A 98 -15.37 3.18 -7.54
C ASP A 98 -14.95 1.90 -6.80
N LYS A 99 -14.55 0.85 -7.51
CA LYS A 99 -14.35 -0.47 -6.87
C LYS A 99 -12.97 -0.71 -6.28
N LEU A 100 -11.91 -0.21 -6.93
CA LEU A 100 -10.52 -0.45 -6.53
C LEU A 100 -9.74 0.86 -6.38
N ASN A 101 -10.30 1.78 -5.60
CA ASN A 101 -9.71 3.09 -5.37
C ASN A 101 -9.05 3.17 -3.99
N THR A 102 -7.93 3.88 -3.88
CA THR A 102 -7.28 4.12 -2.57
C THR A 102 -8.02 5.21 -1.80
N LEU A 103 -8.00 5.14 -0.47
CA LEU A 103 -8.52 6.19 0.40
C LEU A 103 -7.52 7.32 0.61
N HIS A 104 -8.00 8.55 0.57
CA HIS A 104 -7.26 9.78 0.85
C HIS A 104 -7.93 10.51 2.02
N HIS A 105 -7.18 10.78 3.07
CA HIS A 105 -7.70 11.43 4.27
C HIS A 105 -7.82 12.94 4.08
N LEU A 106 -8.98 13.51 4.42
CA LEU A 106 -9.27 14.95 4.33
C LEU A 106 -9.29 15.65 5.69
N GLY A 107 -9.25 14.90 6.80
CA GLY A 107 -9.37 15.42 8.16
C GLY A 107 -10.70 15.09 8.82
N THR A 108 -10.71 15.08 10.16
CA THR A 108 -11.92 14.89 10.99
C THR A 108 -12.70 13.62 10.63
N GLY A 109 -11.99 12.54 10.29
CA GLY A 109 -12.62 11.27 9.90
C GLY A 109 -13.26 11.26 8.50
N ASN A 110 -13.05 12.30 7.69
CA ASN A 110 -13.51 12.34 6.31
C ASN A 110 -12.44 11.79 5.36
N PHE A 111 -12.88 11.00 4.38
CA PHE A 111 -12.03 10.40 3.36
C PHE A 111 -12.67 10.56 2.00
N VAL A 112 -11.84 10.60 0.97
CA VAL A 112 -12.26 10.52 -0.44
C VAL A 112 -11.55 9.33 -1.09
N ALA A 113 -12.25 8.63 -1.98
CA ALA A 113 -11.62 7.62 -2.83
C ALA A 113 -10.89 8.30 -3.99
N SER A 114 -9.81 7.70 -4.50
CA SER A 114 -9.22 8.12 -5.79
C SER A 114 -10.32 8.29 -6.83
N GLY A 115 -10.36 9.44 -7.50
CA GLY A 115 -11.35 9.73 -8.51
C GLY A 115 -11.04 9.10 -9.86
N ARG A 116 -11.95 9.31 -10.81
CA ARG A 116 -11.81 8.87 -12.20
C ARG A 116 -10.47 9.31 -12.80
N HIS A 117 -9.78 8.37 -13.44
CA HIS A 117 -8.57 8.67 -14.22
C HIS A 117 -8.87 9.66 -15.35
N VAL A 118 -8.07 10.73 -15.42
CA VAL A 118 -8.06 11.70 -16.52
C VAL A 118 -6.69 11.65 -17.19
N ARG A 119 -6.68 11.40 -18.50
CA ARG A 119 -5.46 11.40 -19.31
C ARG A 119 -5.34 12.76 -20.01
N ALA A 120 -4.18 13.41 -19.88
CA ALA A 120 -3.87 14.59 -20.68
C ALA A 120 -3.75 14.22 -22.16
N ASN A 121 -4.07 15.15 -23.06
CA ASN A 121 -3.81 14.95 -24.48
C ASN A 121 -2.30 14.78 -24.72
N SER A 122 -1.92 13.86 -25.61
CA SER A 122 -0.58 13.90 -26.17
C SER A 122 -0.41 15.21 -26.94
N LEU A 123 0.74 15.84 -26.80
CA LEU A 123 1.21 16.74 -27.85
C LEU A 123 1.61 15.80 -28.99
N ASP A 124 0.76 15.68 -29.99
CA ASP A 124 1.17 15.06 -31.25
C ASP A 124 2.29 15.96 -31.82
N GLU A 125 3.51 15.42 -32.02
CA GLU A 125 4.58 16.08 -32.79
C GLU A 125 4.29 16.05 -34.29
#